data_AF-A0A0F4LMT1-F1
#
_entry.id   AF-A0A0F4LMT1-F1
#
_cell.length_a   1.000
_cell.length_b   1.000
_cell.length_c   1.000
_cell.angle_alpha   90.00
_cell.angle_beta   90.00
_cell.angle_gamma   90.00
#
_symmetry.space_group_name_H-M   'P 1'
#
loop_
_entity.id
_entity.type
_entity.pdbx_description
1 polymer ?
#
loop_
_entity_poly.entity_id
_entity_poly.type
_entity_poly.pdbx_seq_one_letter_code
_entity_poly.pdbx_strand_id
1 'polypeptide(L)'
;MVEEQKLTELESKFGGRLTPNGMQDTDYKNQKVRFLRFAGACCPICGKNRWCQVNVTGTKVICQSEKLEDQEVNGFKFVADIPKINGYLYELVDSNKAVKFDVNKSYSSVHLFPLAAPNRLDTMYRLVLAAYPLTQKHKKNLEERGLTNEQIKLHGDRGFGSYAIADENGHAKFENFTKEVDENGEVQYKSRWIDVLQRLNFPNNLWQGVPGFSTFDQTVGGKVVARLPLFASSAIQGSDGKLKSKVPEGMLVPYYDEVNRLVGFQIRVDKADKYASIIKQLDSDKRQMRVFINDDDTYVVKLYDNTDNVNNEVIGRGKLNGEKVISGTYAKTREQYSFQVKTPSRYFWVSSRTANNGAENDGKLPVQVAYNEKIAKLNPKDEKEKVQIENYAKKPKAVWITEGGLKAYIAAAKLPEVLSESDLDKYGRDVIGIAGVNSYNKALPMLEKLNAKRVTVAYDMDLLSNDQVSDNCTKLINLLRKKGYEVEVAYWEPDKAKGIDDALAQGVPIWFTGTEEKQNNN
;
A
#
# COMPACT_ATOMS: atom_id res chain seq x y z
N MET A 1 31.43 2.81 -0.56
CA MET A 1 30.23 1.96 -0.75
C MET A 1 30.37 0.79 0.20
N VAL A 2 29.39 0.52 1.07
CA VAL A 2 29.41 -0.67 1.93
C VAL A 2 29.18 -1.88 1.01
N GLU A 3 30.05 -2.87 1.07
CA GLU A 3 29.92 -4.10 0.29
C GLU A 3 28.69 -4.89 0.79
N GLU A 4 27.76 -5.26 -0.10
CA GLU A 4 26.54 -5.98 0.30
C GLU A 4 26.74 -7.49 0.32
N GLN A 5 26.29 -8.15 1.40
CA GLN A 5 26.29 -9.61 1.49
C GLN A 5 24.95 -10.18 0.99
N LYS A 6 25.00 -11.15 0.07
CA LYS A 6 23.82 -11.84 -0.48
C LYS A 6 23.42 -13.02 0.41
N LEU A 7 22.12 -13.18 0.67
CA LEU A 7 21.54 -14.30 1.45
C LEU A 7 21.41 -15.61 0.64
N THR A 8 22.07 -15.71 -0.51
CA THR A 8 21.90 -16.79 -1.50
C THR A 8 22.19 -18.18 -0.94
N GLU A 9 23.14 -18.31 -0.01
CA GLU A 9 23.46 -19.58 0.64
C GLU A 9 22.31 -20.07 1.54
N LEU A 10 21.69 -19.16 2.31
CA LEU A 10 20.53 -19.49 3.14
C LEU A 10 19.31 -19.86 2.29
N GLU A 11 19.06 -19.10 1.23
CA GLU A 11 17.94 -19.35 0.31
C GLU A 11 18.11 -20.70 -0.41
N SER A 12 19.34 -21.04 -0.81
CA SER A 12 19.67 -22.35 -1.36
C SER A 12 19.44 -23.47 -0.34
N LYS A 13 19.91 -23.28 0.91
CA LYS A 13 19.74 -24.25 2.00
C LYS A 13 18.28 -24.59 2.29
N PHE A 14 17.39 -23.60 2.25
CA PHE A 14 15.98 -23.79 2.56
C PHE A 14 15.07 -23.90 1.33
N GLY A 15 15.66 -24.08 0.15
CA GLY A 15 14.92 -24.37 -1.09
C GLY A 15 13.96 -23.27 -1.51
N GLY A 16 14.30 -21.99 -1.25
CA GLY A 16 13.47 -20.87 -1.69
C GLY A 16 13.83 -19.54 -1.02
N ARG A 17 12.92 -18.57 -1.13
CA ARG A 17 13.21 -17.17 -0.78
C ARG A 17 12.98 -16.82 0.69
N LEU A 18 13.77 -15.86 1.15
CA LEU A 18 13.69 -15.25 2.48
C LEU A 18 13.53 -13.73 2.37
N THR A 19 12.74 -13.13 3.26
CA THR A 19 12.53 -11.67 3.28
C THR A 19 12.77 -11.11 4.67
N PRO A 20 13.41 -9.93 4.86
CA PRO A 20 13.57 -9.34 6.18
C PRO A 20 12.26 -9.22 6.95
N ASN A 21 12.28 -9.57 8.23
CA ASN A 21 11.16 -9.39 9.16
C ASN A 21 11.42 -8.21 10.11
N GLY A 22 10.40 -7.79 10.86
CA GLY A 22 10.51 -6.75 11.88
C GLY A 22 11.24 -7.16 13.17
N MET A 23 11.41 -8.46 13.42
CA MET A 23 11.98 -8.98 14.67
C MET A 23 13.51 -8.85 14.68
N GLN A 24 14.05 -8.10 15.65
CA GLN A 24 15.49 -7.98 15.85
C GLN A 24 16.10 -9.33 16.27
N ASP A 25 17.27 -9.64 15.72
CA ASP A 25 18.04 -10.80 16.15
C ASP A 25 18.86 -10.44 17.40
N THR A 26 18.56 -11.12 18.50
CA THR A 26 19.16 -10.85 19.81
C THR A 26 20.62 -11.30 19.90
N ASP A 27 21.11 -12.08 18.93
CA ASP A 27 22.53 -12.42 18.85
C ASP A 27 23.38 -11.20 18.47
N TYR A 28 22.74 -10.14 17.95
CA TYR A 28 23.36 -8.91 17.45
C TYR A 28 22.76 -7.65 18.08
N LYS A 29 22.75 -7.58 19.43
CA LYS A 29 22.02 -6.56 20.22
C LYS A 29 22.27 -5.09 19.83
N ASN A 30 23.44 -4.77 19.28
CA ASN A 30 23.86 -3.41 18.93
C ASN A 30 23.85 -3.12 17.42
N GLN A 31 23.37 -4.05 16.61
CA GLN A 31 23.30 -3.91 15.16
C GLN A 31 21.85 -4.05 14.68
N LYS A 32 21.54 -3.49 13.51
CA LYS A 32 20.20 -3.56 12.90
C LYS A 32 19.96 -4.91 12.20
N VAL A 33 20.39 -6.01 12.81
CA VAL A 33 20.19 -7.37 12.29
C VAL A 33 18.82 -7.87 12.75
N ARG A 34 18.09 -8.48 11.82
CA ARG A 34 16.71 -8.93 11.98
C ARG A 34 16.56 -10.34 11.44
N PHE A 35 15.68 -11.11 12.06
CA PHE A 35 15.20 -12.37 11.52
C PHE A 35 14.65 -12.18 10.11
N LEU A 36 14.79 -13.21 9.31
CA LEU A 36 14.26 -13.33 7.96
C LEU A 36 12.99 -14.18 8.02
N ARG A 37 11.96 -13.83 7.27
CA ARG A 37 10.72 -14.60 7.11
C ARG A 37 10.85 -15.53 5.91
N PHE A 38 10.39 -16.78 6.06
CA PHE A 38 10.17 -17.69 4.92
C PHE A 38 9.14 -17.07 3.96
N ALA A 39 9.49 -16.93 2.69
CA ALA A 39 8.70 -16.25 1.66
C ALA A 39 8.79 -17.00 0.32
N GLY A 40 8.66 -18.32 0.37
CA GLY A 40 8.91 -19.25 -0.72
C GLY A 40 9.90 -20.34 -0.32
N ALA A 41 10.85 -20.04 0.58
CA ALA A 41 11.66 -21.06 1.27
C ALA A 41 10.78 -21.92 2.16
N CYS A 42 11.12 -23.20 2.33
CA CYS A 42 10.40 -24.12 3.19
C CYS A 42 10.98 -24.11 4.61
N CYS A 43 10.10 -23.92 5.60
CA CYS A 43 10.47 -24.06 7.00
C CYS A 43 10.93 -25.51 7.25
N PRO A 44 12.12 -25.74 7.84
CA PRO A 44 12.60 -27.09 8.13
C PRO A 44 11.81 -27.80 9.21
N ILE A 45 10.94 -27.10 9.96
CA ILE A 45 10.14 -27.69 11.03
C ILE A 45 8.79 -28.17 10.49
N CYS A 46 8.00 -27.28 9.88
CA CYS A 46 6.62 -27.58 9.45
C CYS A 46 6.45 -27.73 7.93
N GLY A 47 7.51 -27.60 7.14
CA GLY A 47 7.47 -27.65 5.68
C GLY A 47 6.75 -26.47 4.99
N LYS A 48 6.05 -25.60 5.72
CA LYS A 48 5.34 -24.45 5.13
C LYS A 48 6.32 -23.42 4.59
N ASN A 49 5.88 -22.74 3.53
CA ASN A 49 6.73 -21.81 2.78
C ASN A 49 6.51 -20.32 3.14
N ARG A 50 5.84 -20.04 4.25
CA ARG A 50 5.47 -18.69 4.70
C ARG A 50 5.33 -18.59 6.22
N TRP A 51 5.38 -17.35 6.72
CA TRP A 51 5.14 -16.94 8.12
C TRP A 51 6.20 -17.32 9.14
N CYS A 52 6.82 -18.50 9.02
CA CYS A 52 7.95 -18.89 9.86
C CYS A 52 9.14 -17.93 9.68
N GLN A 53 10.13 -18.00 10.56
CA GLN A 53 11.29 -17.12 10.52
C GLN A 53 12.60 -17.88 10.73
N VAL A 54 13.71 -17.34 10.23
CA VAL A 54 15.06 -17.87 10.38
C VAL A 54 16.04 -16.72 10.59
N ASN A 55 17.05 -16.89 11.43
CA ASN A 55 18.08 -15.87 11.60
C ASN A 55 19.06 -15.83 10.41
N VAL A 56 19.93 -14.82 10.37
CA VAL A 56 20.83 -14.56 9.24
C VAL A 56 21.94 -15.60 9.05
N THR A 57 22.18 -16.46 10.04
CA THR A 57 23.13 -17.59 9.97
C THR A 57 22.46 -18.94 9.76
N GLY A 58 21.12 -18.99 9.79
CA GLY A 58 20.37 -20.23 9.59
C GLY A 58 20.45 -21.20 10.77
N THR A 59 20.87 -20.73 11.94
CA THR A 59 21.02 -21.51 13.17
C THR A 59 19.77 -21.48 14.05
N LYS A 60 18.91 -20.47 13.91
CA LYS A 60 17.67 -20.31 14.67
C LYS A 60 16.49 -20.25 13.72
N VAL A 61 15.47 -21.06 13.99
CA VAL A 61 14.20 -21.06 13.25
C VAL A 61 13.05 -20.84 14.23
N ILE A 62 12.15 -19.92 13.92
CA ILE A 62 10.90 -19.73 14.64
C ILE A 62 9.78 -20.30 13.79
N CYS A 63 9.27 -21.47 14.18
CA CYS A 63 8.11 -22.08 13.54
C CYS A 63 6.82 -21.42 14.05
N GLN A 64 5.90 -21.11 13.14
CA GLN A 64 4.64 -20.41 13.41
C GLN A 64 3.43 -21.33 13.24
N SER A 65 3.64 -22.64 13.27
CA SER A 65 2.59 -23.61 12.92
C SER A 65 2.63 -24.86 13.77
N GLU A 66 3.83 -25.36 14.10
CA GLU A 66 3.97 -26.65 14.78
C GLU A 66 4.96 -26.54 15.93
N LYS A 67 4.57 -27.15 17.06
CA LYS A 67 5.41 -27.32 18.25
C LYS A 67 5.80 -28.78 18.36
N LEU A 68 7.10 -29.04 18.29
CA LEU A 68 7.70 -30.37 18.23
C LEU A 68 8.81 -30.43 19.29
N GLU A 69 8.42 -30.64 20.56
CA GLU A 69 9.33 -30.49 21.72
C GLU A 69 10.37 -31.62 21.83
N ASP A 70 9.95 -32.88 21.67
CA ASP A 70 10.77 -34.05 21.99
C ASP A 70 11.55 -34.64 20.79
N GLN A 71 11.60 -33.94 19.67
CA GLN A 71 12.19 -34.45 18.44
C GLN A 71 13.19 -33.48 17.81
N GLU A 72 14.29 -34.04 17.31
CA GLU A 72 15.16 -33.35 16.37
C GLU A 72 14.54 -33.43 14.98
N VAL A 73 14.24 -32.27 14.39
CA VAL A 73 13.57 -32.18 13.08
C VAL A 73 14.51 -31.47 12.12
N ASN A 74 14.96 -32.19 11.08
CA ASN A 74 15.88 -31.68 10.07
C ASN A 74 17.13 -30.99 10.66
N GLY A 75 17.65 -31.52 11.77
CA GLY A 75 18.83 -31.00 12.47
C GLY A 75 18.56 -29.87 13.45
N PHE A 76 17.29 -29.58 13.79
CA PHE A 76 16.89 -28.55 14.74
C PHE A 76 16.21 -29.14 15.98
N LYS A 77 16.44 -28.56 17.16
CA LYS A 77 15.77 -28.92 18.42
C LYS A 77 15.01 -27.74 19.01
N PHE A 78 13.87 -28.03 19.63
CA PHE A 78 13.07 -27.02 20.32
C PHE A 78 13.84 -26.40 21.49
N VAL A 79 13.66 -25.11 21.69
CA VAL A 79 14.33 -24.34 22.77
C VAL A 79 13.32 -23.60 23.64
N ALA A 80 12.39 -22.86 23.02
CA ALA A 80 11.49 -22.00 23.78
C ALA A 80 10.22 -21.62 23.00
N ASP A 81 9.17 -21.32 23.75
CA ASP A 81 8.01 -20.60 23.25
C ASP A 81 8.32 -19.10 23.07
N ILE A 82 7.77 -18.48 22.03
CA ILE A 82 7.77 -17.02 21.81
C ILE A 82 6.33 -16.51 21.79
N PRO A 83 5.72 -16.26 22.96
CA PRO A 83 4.29 -15.94 23.08
C PRO A 83 3.87 -14.70 22.29
N LYS A 84 4.73 -13.66 22.22
CA LYS A 84 4.42 -12.38 21.55
C LYS A 84 4.05 -12.53 20.07
N ILE A 85 4.53 -13.59 19.42
CA ILE A 85 4.25 -13.87 18.02
C ILE A 85 3.62 -15.25 17.84
N ASN A 86 3.20 -15.93 18.91
CA ASN A 86 2.68 -17.30 18.88
C ASN A 86 3.57 -18.29 18.11
N GLY A 87 4.89 -18.18 18.30
CA GLY A 87 5.88 -19.00 17.59
C GLY A 87 6.71 -19.86 18.52
N TYR A 88 7.39 -20.85 17.95
CA TYR A 88 8.22 -21.85 18.65
C TYR A 88 9.65 -21.75 18.13
N LEU A 89 10.60 -21.47 19.00
CA LEU A 89 12.02 -21.33 18.66
C LEU A 89 12.70 -22.70 18.64
N TYR A 90 13.45 -22.93 17.58
CA TYR A 90 14.31 -24.09 17.39
C TYR A 90 15.73 -23.64 17.07
N GLU A 91 16.71 -24.39 17.58
CA GLU A 91 18.13 -24.17 17.34
C GLU A 91 18.76 -25.35 16.59
N LEU A 92 19.66 -25.05 15.66
CA LEU A 92 20.40 -26.01 14.87
C LEU A 92 21.38 -26.76 15.76
N VAL A 93 21.30 -28.09 15.77
CA VAL A 93 22.09 -28.97 16.65
C VAL A 93 23.57 -28.96 16.26
N ASP A 94 23.87 -28.95 14.96
CA ASP A 94 25.23 -28.87 14.43
C ASP A 94 25.53 -27.45 13.94
N SER A 95 26.16 -26.64 14.78
CA SER A 95 26.53 -25.26 14.47
C SER A 95 27.53 -25.13 13.32
N ASN A 96 28.23 -26.20 12.93
CA ASN A 96 29.15 -26.15 11.78
C ASN A 96 28.41 -26.01 10.44
N LYS A 97 27.10 -26.30 10.41
CA LYS A 97 26.22 -26.09 9.25
C LYS A 97 25.65 -24.67 9.19
N ALA A 98 26.13 -23.75 10.03
CA ALA A 98 25.77 -22.34 9.98
C ALA A 98 26.33 -21.69 8.71
N VAL A 99 25.53 -20.82 8.11
CA VAL A 99 25.96 -19.98 6.99
C VAL A 99 26.82 -18.84 7.53
N LYS A 100 27.91 -18.52 6.82
CA LYS A 100 28.79 -17.39 7.21
C LYS A 100 28.06 -16.06 7.06
N PHE A 101 28.12 -15.21 8.07
CA PHE A 101 27.51 -13.89 8.07
C PHE A 101 28.51 -12.84 8.55
N ASP A 102 28.73 -11.80 7.76
CA ASP A 102 29.54 -10.64 8.10
C ASP A 102 28.63 -9.49 8.52
N VAL A 103 28.64 -9.20 9.82
CA VAL A 103 27.75 -8.22 10.41
C VAL A 103 28.09 -6.76 10.07
N ASN A 104 29.29 -6.53 9.54
CA ASN A 104 29.72 -5.20 9.10
C ASN A 104 29.27 -4.91 7.66
N LYS A 105 28.74 -5.91 6.95
CA LYS A 105 28.14 -5.77 5.63
C LYS A 105 26.63 -5.58 5.75
N SER A 106 26.07 -4.64 4.99
CA SER A 106 24.61 -4.56 4.85
C SER A 106 24.13 -5.78 4.05
N TYR A 107 23.09 -6.45 4.52
CA TYR A 107 22.43 -7.51 3.78
C TYR A 107 21.08 -6.97 3.27
N SER A 108 20.90 -7.01 1.96
CA SER A 108 19.66 -6.63 1.30
C SER A 108 18.90 -7.89 0.87
N SER A 109 17.57 -7.80 0.76
CA SER A 109 16.84 -8.83 0.03
C SER A 109 17.36 -8.81 -1.41
N VAL A 110 18.01 -9.90 -1.84
CA VAL A 110 18.72 -10.05 -3.13
C VAL A 110 17.81 -9.82 -4.37
N HIS A 111 16.52 -9.57 -4.14
CA HIS A 111 15.46 -9.55 -5.15
C HIS A 111 14.80 -8.16 -5.31
N LEU A 112 15.39 -7.06 -4.84
CA LEU A 112 14.81 -5.71 -5.06
C LEU A 112 15.79 -4.78 -5.77
N PHE A 113 15.26 -3.99 -6.69
CA PHE A 113 15.96 -2.83 -7.24
C PHE A 113 15.74 -1.60 -6.34
N PRO A 114 16.74 -0.72 -6.21
CA PRO A 114 16.56 0.58 -5.58
C PRO A 114 15.42 1.35 -6.24
N LEU A 115 14.70 2.18 -5.47
CA LEU A 115 13.66 3.05 -5.99
C LEU A 115 14.18 3.87 -7.18
N ALA A 116 13.48 3.80 -8.30
CA ALA A 116 13.81 4.56 -9.49
C ALA A 116 13.73 6.07 -9.25
N ALA A 117 14.55 6.85 -9.96
CA ALA A 117 14.50 8.30 -9.92
C ALA A 117 13.14 8.84 -10.42
N PRO A 118 12.68 10.01 -9.92
CA PRO A 118 11.35 10.54 -10.24
C PRO A 118 11.02 10.69 -11.74
N ASN A 119 12.00 11.08 -12.58
CA ASN A 119 11.81 11.17 -14.04
C ASN A 119 11.51 9.81 -14.70
N ARG A 120 12.11 8.75 -14.16
CA ARG A 120 11.90 7.37 -14.59
C ARG A 120 10.57 6.82 -14.09
N LEU A 121 10.19 7.15 -12.84
CA LEU A 121 8.85 6.86 -12.32
C LEU A 121 7.77 7.50 -13.20
N ASP A 122 7.88 8.81 -13.48
CA ASP A 122 6.92 9.56 -14.31
C ASP A 122 6.76 8.95 -15.70
N THR A 123 7.88 8.59 -16.34
CA THR A 123 7.85 7.98 -17.66
C THR A 123 7.17 6.62 -17.64
N MET A 124 7.54 5.73 -16.72
CA MET A 124 6.93 4.40 -16.65
C MET A 124 5.46 4.46 -16.24
N TYR A 125 5.07 5.36 -15.34
CA TYR A 125 3.70 5.47 -14.90
C TYR A 125 2.75 6.08 -15.95
N ARG A 126 3.24 6.96 -16.83
CA ARG A 126 2.48 7.37 -18.03
C ARG A 126 2.21 6.18 -18.96
N LEU A 127 3.18 5.29 -19.15
CA LEU A 127 2.97 4.04 -19.91
C LEU A 127 1.96 3.12 -19.22
N VAL A 128 1.96 3.05 -17.89
CA VAL A 128 0.93 2.35 -17.12
C VAL A 128 -0.45 2.96 -17.36
N LEU A 129 -0.60 4.29 -17.36
CA LEU A 129 -1.89 4.94 -17.63
C LEU A 129 -2.36 4.75 -19.07
N ALA A 130 -1.44 4.67 -20.03
CA ALA A 130 -1.76 4.30 -21.41
C ALA A 130 -2.28 2.84 -21.52
N ALA A 131 -1.71 1.92 -20.73
CA ALA A 131 -2.15 0.53 -20.66
C ALA A 131 -3.47 0.36 -19.87
N TYR A 132 -3.71 1.21 -18.88
CA TYR A 132 -4.85 1.13 -17.95
C TYR A 132 -5.60 2.48 -17.89
N PRO A 133 -6.23 2.90 -19.00
CA PRO A 133 -6.92 4.18 -19.07
C PRO A 133 -8.09 4.25 -18.09
N LEU A 134 -8.48 5.47 -17.72
CA LEU A 134 -9.63 5.70 -16.85
C LEU A 134 -10.91 5.15 -17.49
N THR A 135 -11.58 4.23 -16.80
CA THR A 135 -12.88 3.68 -17.23
C THR A 135 -14.01 4.68 -16.99
N GLN A 136 -15.09 4.55 -17.75
CA GLN A 136 -16.28 5.38 -17.58
C GLN A 136 -16.89 5.24 -16.17
N LYS A 137 -16.82 4.05 -15.56
CA LYS A 137 -17.25 3.80 -14.18
C LYS A 137 -16.46 4.65 -13.17
N HIS A 138 -15.13 4.58 -13.22
CA HIS A 138 -14.29 5.37 -12.31
C HIS A 138 -14.36 6.87 -12.61
N LYS A 139 -14.52 7.26 -13.89
CA LYS A 139 -14.79 8.63 -14.27
C LYS A 139 -16.06 9.17 -13.61
N LYS A 140 -17.17 8.43 -13.69
CA LYS A 140 -18.42 8.79 -13.01
C LYS A 140 -18.21 8.90 -11.50
N ASN A 141 -17.40 8.02 -10.90
CA ASN A 141 -17.10 8.12 -9.47
C ASN A 141 -16.32 9.41 -9.10
N LEU A 142 -15.48 9.93 -9.99
CA LEU A 142 -14.81 11.23 -9.79
C LEU A 142 -15.78 12.40 -9.98
N GLU A 143 -16.70 12.31 -10.94
CA GLU A 143 -17.77 13.30 -11.16
C GLU A 143 -18.71 13.37 -9.95
N GLU A 144 -19.10 12.22 -9.37
CA GLU A 144 -19.87 12.11 -8.13
C GLU A 144 -19.15 12.71 -6.91
N ARG A 145 -17.82 12.87 -7.00
CA ARG A 145 -16.98 13.56 -5.99
C ARG A 145 -16.79 15.05 -6.28
N GLY A 146 -17.54 15.58 -7.23
CA GLY A 146 -17.55 17.00 -7.58
C GLY A 146 -16.53 17.43 -8.63
N LEU A 147 -15.68 16.53 -9.16
CA LEU A 147 -14.71 16.91 -10.19
C LEU A 147 -15.39 17.10 -11.56
N THR A 148 -15.04 18.17 -12.25
CA THR A 148 -15.45 18.39 -13.65
C THR A 148 -14.63 17.54 -14.62
N ASN A 149 -15.09 17.45 -15.88
CA ASN A 149 -14.35 16.76 -16.93
C ASN A 149 -12.96 17.38 -17.16
N GLU A 150 -12.87 18.70 -17.09
CA GLU A 150 -11.64 19.48 -17.22
C GLU A 150 -10.69 19.16 -16.06
N GLN A 151 -11.20 19.12 -14.82
CA GLN A 151 -10.44 18.77 -13.62
C GLN A 151 -9.95 17.32 -13.65
N ILE A 152 -10.73 16.38 -14.17
CA ILE A 152 -10.32 14.98 -14.33
C ILE A 152 -9.20 14.84 -15.37
N LYS A 153 -9.27 15.63 -16.46
CA LYS A 153 -8.30 15.62 -17.57
C LYS A 153 -7.12 16.57 -17.36
N LEU A 154 -7.09 17.31 -16.25
CA LEU A 154 -6.13 18.39 -15.95
C LEU A 154 -4.67 17.97 -16.17
N HIS A 155 -4.35 16.73 -15.79
CA HIS A 155 -3.01 16.18 -15.87
C HIS A 155 -2.73 15.39 -17.17
N GLY A 156 -3.69 15.29 -18.09
CA GLY A 156 -3.51 14.56 -19.36
C GLY A 156 -3.09 13.11 -19.16
N ASP A 157 -1.97 12.71 -19.80
CA ASP A 157 -1.41 11.36 -19.78
C ASP A 157 -0.83 10.91 -18.42
N ARG A 158 -0.79 11.80 -17.43
CA ARG A 158 -0.36 11.54 -16.05
C ARG A 158 -1.51 11.67 -15.03
N GLY A 159 -2.75 11.66 -15.49
CA GLY A 159 -3.97 11.73 -14.67
C GLY A 159 -4.37 10.40 -14.02
N PHE A 160 -5.68 10.17 -13.91
CA PHE A 160 -6.25 8.96 -13.32
C PHE A 160 -6.25 7.77 -14.30
N GLY A 161 -6.21 6.55 -13.74
CA GLY A 161 -6.29 5.30 -14.50
C GLY A 161 -7.20 4.26 -13.85
N SER A 162 -7.32 3.08 -14.44
CA SER A 162 -8.15 1.99 -13.92
C SER A 162 -7.45 0.65 -14.07
N TYR A 163 -6.88 0.15 -12.97
CA TYR A 163 -6.24 -1.16 -12.96
C TYR A 163 -7.29 -2.25 -12.75
N ALA A 164 -7.35 -3.17 -13.70
CA ALA A 164 -8.13 -4.40 -13.63
C ALA A 164 -7.35 -5.50 -14.33
N ILE A 165 -7.49 -6.74 -13.87
CA ILE A 165 -6.83 -7.88 -14.52
C ILE A 165 -7.54 -8.20 -15.83
N ALA A 166 -8.87 -8.22 -15.75
CA ALA A 166 -9.73 -8.64 -16.83
C ALA A 166 -10.87 -7.63 -17.06
N ASP A 167 -11.43 -7.65 -18.27
CA ASP A 167 -12.68 -6.98 -18.58
C ASP A 167 -13.89 -7.75 -18.01
N GLU A 168 -15.08 -7.23 -18.26
CA GLU A 168 -16.35 -7.84 -17.84
C GLU A 168 -16.61 -9.22 -18.46
N ASN A 169 -15.92 -9.55 -19.56
CA ASN A 169 -16.01 -10.84 -20.26
C ASN A 169 -14.91 -11.82 -19.82
N GLY A 170 -14.03 -11.41 -18.89
CA GLY A 170 -12.93 -12.23 -18.40
C GLY A 170 -11.66 -12.21 -19.27
N HIS A 171 -11.60 -11.37 -20.32
CA HIS A 171 -10.39 -11.19 -21.12
C HIS A 171 -9.40 -10.29 -20.40
N ALA A 172 -8.09 -10.57 -20.51
CA ALA A 172 -7.08 -9.74 -19.90
C ALA A 172 -7.16 -8.29 -20.42
N LYS A 173 -7.29 -7.31 -19.52
CA LYS A 173 -7.32 -5.88 -19.88
C LYS A 173 -6.01 -5.43 -20.53
N PHE A 174 -4.90 -5.99 -20.08
CA PHE A 174 -3.58 -5.77 -20.65
C PHE A 174 -2.80 -7.08 -20.69
N GLU A 175 -2.56 -7.57 -21.89
CA GLU A 175 -1.69 -8.72 -22.11
C GLU A 175 -0.23 -8.31 -21.92
N ASN A 176 0.39 -8.78 -20.84
CA ASN A 176 1.75 -8.40 -20.49
C ASN A 176 2.81 -9.04 -21.41
N PHE A 177 2.46 -10.12 -22.11
CA PHE A 177 3.33 -10.82 -23.04
C PHE A 177 2.52 -11.57 -24.10
N THR A 178 3.12 -11.77 -25.27
CA THR A 178 2.60 -12.64 -26.34
C THR A 178 3.38 -13.95 -26.38
N LYS A 179 2.76 -14.98 -26.98
CA LYS A 179 3.40 -16.27 -27.27
C LYS A 179 3.58 -16.37 -28.78
N GLU A 180 4.77 -16.70 -29.21
CA GLU A 180 5.10 -16.95 -30.62
C GLU A 180 5.82 -18.28 -30.74
N VAL A 181 5.65 -18.97 -31.86
CA VAL A 181 6.38 -20.21 -32.15
C VAL A 181 7.51 -19.83 -33.12
N ASP A 182 8.74 -20.15 -32.78
CA ASP A 182 9.88 -19.91 -33.66
C ASP A 182 9.99 -20.97 -34.78
N GLU A 183 10.97 -20.78 -35.66
CA GLU A 183 11.21 -21.64 -36.83
C GLU A 183 11.53 -23.11 -36.44
N ASN A 184 11.95 -23.35 -35.19
CA ASN A 184 12.24 -24.67 -34.66
C ASN A 184 11.05 -25.31 -33.94
N GLY A 185 9.89 -24.63 -33.89
CA GLY A 185 8.71 -25.09 -33.17
C GLY A 185 8.73 -24.79 -31.66
N GLU A 186 9.70 -24.02 -31.15
CA GLU A 186 9.78 -23.67 -29.74
C GLU A 186 8.92 -22.44 -29.42
N VAL A 187 8.26 -22.45 -28.25
CA VAL A 187 7.40 -21.35 -27.82
C VAL A 187 8.24 -20.26 -27.15
N GLN A 188 8.31 -19.11 -27.80
CA GLN A 188 8.94 -17.88 -27.30
C GLN A 188 7.90 -16.96 -26.65
N TYR A 189 8.29 -16.31 -25.55
CA TYR A 189 7.44 -15.35 -24.85
C TYR A 189 8.02 -13.94 -24.99
N LYS A 190 7.28 -13.03 -25.63
CA LYS A 190 7.74 -11.64 -25.83
C LYS A 190 7.01 -10.69 -24.89
N SER A 191 7.76 -9.90 -24.13
CA SER A 191 7.19 -8.91 -23.21
C SER A 191 6.66 -7.69 -23.94
N ARG A 192 5.38 -7.36 -23.71
CA ARG A 192 4.75 -6.15 -24.25
C ARG A 192 5.35 -4.87 -23.66
N TRP A 193 5.77 -4.90 -22.39
CA TRP A 193 6.47 -3.78 -21.77
C TRP A 193 7.81 -3.49 -22.43
N ILE A 194 8.60 -4.54 -22.71
CA ILE A 194 9.89 -4.37 -23.40
C ILE A 194 9.69 -3.86 -24.83
N ASP A 195 8.73 -4.43 -25.57
CA ASP A 195 8.41 -3.99 -26.92
C ASP A 195 8.01 -2.49 -26.97
N VAL A 196 7.14 -2.04 -26.04
CA VAL A 196 6.78 -0.62 -25.93
C VAL A 196 7.99 0.26 -25.63
N LEU A 197 8.88 -0.16 -24.72
CA LEU A 197 10.09 0.60 -24.41
C LEU A 197 11.00 0.72 -25.63
N GLN A 198 11.22 -0.37 -26.37
CA GLN A 198 12.05 -0.38 -27.58
C GLN A 198 11.48 0.53 -28.67
N ARG A 199 10.17 0.46 -28.93
CA ARG A 199 9.50 1.32 -29.92
C ARG A 199 9.60 2.81 -29.58
N LEU A 200 9.63 3.14 -28.29
CA LEU A 200 9.78 4.52 -27.80
C LEU A 200 11.25 4.91 -27.57
N ASN A 201 12.21 4.08 -28.00
CA ASN A 201 13.64 4.30 -27.85
C ASN A 201 14.11 4.48 -26.38
N PHE A 202 13.43 3.78 -25.45
CA PHE A 202 13.81 3.71 -24.04
C PHE A 202 14.60 2.44 -23.73
N PRO A 203 15.47 2.46 -22.70
CA PRO A 203 16.17 1.26 -22.24
C PRO A 203 15.21 0.15 -21.79
N ASN A 204 15.47 -1.09 -22.19
CA ASN A 204 14.69 -2.27 -21.80
C ASN A 204 14.56 -2.46 -20.28
N ASN A 205 15.51 -1.93 -19.52
CA ASN A 205 15.53 -2.03 -18.08
C ASN A 205 14.77 -0.90 -17.38
N LEU A 206 14.12 0.06 -18.08
CA LEU A 206 13.50 1.26 -17.48
C LEU A 206 12.44 0.96 -16.40
N TRP A 207 11.84 -0.22 -16.39
CA TRP A 207 10.89 -0.65 -15.35
C TRP A 207 11.52 -0.98 -13.99
N GLN A 208 12.81 -1.29 -13.93
CA GLN A 208 13.48 -1.70 -12.69
C GLN A 208 13.38 -0.60 -11.62
N GLY A 209 13.05 -0.96 -10.38
CA GLY A 209 12.91 0.00 -9.29
C GLY A 209 11.63 0.84 -9.34
N VAL A 210 10.71 0.60 -10.28
CA VAL A 210 9.40 1.27 -10.34
C VAL A 210 8.37 0.46 -9.52
N PRO A 211 7.77 1.02 -8.46
CA PRO A 211 6.79 0.30 -7.65
C PRO A 211 5.62 -0.21 -8.49
N GLY A 212 5.29 -1.50 -8.30
CA GLY A 212 4.31 -2.23 -9.11
C GLY A 212 4.94 -3.08 -10.20
N PHE A 213 6.14 -2.75 -10.67
CA PHE A 213 6.90 -3.60 -11.58
C PHE A 213 7.74 -4.64 -10.84
N SER A 214 7.79 -5.85 -11.40
CA SER A 214 8.61 -6.95 -10.91
C SER A 214 8.89 -7.93 -12.04
N THR A 215 9.72 -8.93 -11.77
CA THR A 215 9.96 -10.05 -12.68
C THR A 215 8.97 -11.18 -12.45
N PHE A 216 8.40 -11.67 -13.55
CA PHE A 216 7.58 -12.88 -13.64
C PHE A 216 8.33 -13.99 -14.37
N ASP A 217 8.38 -15.18 -13.77
CA ASP A 217 8.99 -16.38 -14.35
C ASP A 217 7.88 -17.25 -14.97
N GLN A 218 7.84 -17.31 -16.29
CA GLN A 218 6.95 -18.20 -17.02
C GLN A 218 7.52 -19.61 -16.98
N THR A 219 6.71 -20.57 -16.54
CA THR A 219 7.13 -21.96 -16.34
C THR A 219 6.32 -22.89 -17.23
N VAL A 220 6.96 -23.86 -17.87
CA VAL A 220 6.33 -24.96 -18.63
C VAL A 220 6.95 -26.27 -18.15
N GLY A 221 6.13 -27.23 -17.72
CA GLY A 221 6.62 -28.52 -17.18
C GLY A 221 7.54 -28.36 -15.96
N GLY A 222 7.35 -27.33 -15.13
CA GLY A 222 8.20 -27.05 -13.97
C GLY A 222 9.53 -26.34 -14.26
N LYS A 223 9.87 -26.08 -15.53
CA LYS A 223 11.06 -25.32 -15.93
C LYS A 223 10.72 -23.89 -16.32
N VAL A 224 11.51 -22.92 -15.85
CA VAL A 224 11.38 -21.52 -16.25
C VAL A 224 11.83 -21.38 -17.70
N VAL A 225 10.91 -21.01 -18.59
CA VAL A 225 11.15 -20.84 -20.03
C VAL A 225 11.29 -19.38 -20.44
N ALA A 226 10.75 -18.44 -19.65
CA ALA A 226 10.93 -17.01 -19.89
C ALA A 226 10.88 -16.22 -18.58
N ARG A 227 11.58 -15.09 -18.57
CA ARG A 227 11.64 -14.16 -17.44
C ARG A 227 11.33 -12.75 -17.92
N LEU A 228 10.17 -12.22 -17.53
CA LEU A 228 9.57 -11.03 -18.16
C LEU A 228 9.21 -9.97 -17.11
N PRO A 229 9.31 -8.67 -17.42
CA PRO A 229 8.76 -7.64 -16.56
C PRO A 229 7.23 -7.66 -16.58
N LEU A 230 6.66 -7.35 -15.42
CA LEU A 230 5.22 -7.36 -15.20
C LEU A 230 4.83 -6.19 -14.30
N PHE A 231 3.78 -5.45 -14.69
CA PHE A 231 3.15 -4.44 -13.82
C PHE A 231 1.91 -5.00 -13.12
N ALA A 232 1.95 -4.99 -11.79
CA ALA A 232 0.95 -5.59 -10.91
C ALA A 232 0.75 -7.10 -11.22
N SER A 233 0.36 -7.88 -10.21
CA SER A 233 0.66 -9.32 -10.21
C SER A 233 0.12 -10.10 -11.41
N SER A 234 0.77 -11.21 -11.73
CA SER A 234 0.28 -12.12 -12.77
C SER A 234 -1.01 -12.71 -12.24
N ALA A 235 -2.07 -12.63 -13.04
CA ALA A 235 -3.30 -13.35 -12.78
C ALA A 235 -2.99 -14.81 -12.43
N ILE A 236 -3.32 -15.24 -11.23
CA ILE A 236 -3.25 -16.63 -10.82
C ILE A 236 -4.62 -17.22 -11.12
N GLN A 237 -4.69 -18.31 -11.87
CA GLN A 237 -5.95 -19.02 -12.01
C GLN A 237 -6.32 -19.60 -10.62
N GLY A 238 -7.40 -19.07 -10.05
CA GLY A 238 -7.99 -19.59 -8.82
C GLY A 238 -8.51 -21.01 -9.04
N SER A 239 -8.75 -21.72 -7.94
CA SER A 239 -9.37 -23.05 -7.95
C SER A 239 -10.78 -23.07 -8.58
N ASP A 240 -11.39 -21.90 -8.76
CA ASP A 240 -12.66 -21.65 -9.43
C ASP A 240 -12.51 -21.35 -10.94
N GLY A 241 -11.31 -21.48 -11.49
CA GLY A 241 -11.01 -21.19 -12.90
C GLY A 241 -10.88 -19.70 -13.25
N LYS A 242 -11.15 -18.79 -12.29
CA LYS A 242 -11.10 -17.34 -12.49
C LYS A 242 -9.69 -16.78 -12.26
N LEU A 243 -9.32 -15.74 -13.01
CA LEU A 243 -8.09 -15.00 -12.78
C LEU A 243 -8.17 -14.21 -11.45
N LYS A 244 -7.19 -14.39 -10.56
CA LYS A 244 -7.07 -13.68 -9.27
C LYS A 244 -5.73 -12.95 -9.19
N SER A 245 -5.76 -11.69 -8.76
CA SER A 245 -4.55 -10.89 -8.50
C SER A 245 -4.24 -10.87 -7.01
N LYS A 246 -2.94 -10.79 -6.70
CA LYS A 246 -2.45 -10.47 -5.36
C LYS A 246 -2.53 -8.97 -5.05
N VAL A 247 -2.72 -8.15 -6.08
CA VAL A 247 -2.92 -6.70 -6.01
C VAL A 247 -4.41 -6.40 -6.19
N PRO A 248 -5.02 -5.56 -5.34
CA PRO A 248 -6.42 -5.17 -5.51
C PRO A 248 -6.67 -4.47 -6.85
N GLU A 249 -7.85 -4.68 -7.44
CA GLU A 249 -8.30 -3.96 -8.64
C GLU A 249 -9.04 -2.66 -8.23
N GLY A 250 -8.97 -1.63 -9.08
CA GLY A 250 -9.64 -0.36 -8.81
C GLY A 250 -9.05 0.85 -9.54
N MET A 251 -9.45 2.03 -9.10
CA MET A 251 -9.02 3.30 -9.70
C MET A 251 -7.58 3.62 -9.28
N LEU A 252 -6.72 3.94 -10.25
CA LEU A 252 -5.38 4.45 -10.02
C LEU A 252 -5.46 5.94 -9.70
N VAL A 253 -5.23 6.29 -8.44
CA VAL A 253 -5.12 7.66 -7.94
C VAL A 253 -3.65 8.11 -8.05
N PRO A 254 -3.33 9.07 -8.92
CA PRO A 254 -1.95 9.51 -9.16
C PRO A 254 -1.38 10.29 -7.97
N TYR A 255 -0.08 10.14 -7.76
CA TYR A 255 0.68 10.93 -6.79
C TYR A 255 1.75 11.79 -7.48
N TYR A 256 1.77 13.09 -7.20
CA TYR A 256 2.71 14.05 -7.78
C TYR A 256 3.71 14.60 -6.78
N ASP A 257 4.93 14.85 -7.24
CA ASP A 257 5.99 15.50 -6.46
C ASP A 257 5.98 17.04 -6.61
N GLU A 258 6.95 17.71 -5.98
CA GLU A 258 7.06 19.17 -5.98
C GLU A 258 7.26 19.80 -7.37
N VAL A 259 7.71 19.02 -8.35
CA VAL A 259 7.84 19.46 -9.75
C VAL A 259 6.76 18.85 -10.63
N ASN A 260 5.64 18.40 -10.06
CA ASN A 260 4.45 17.93 -10.77
C ASN A 260 4.66 16.63 -11.58
N ARG A 261 5.70 15.84 -11.26
CA ARG A 261 5.96 14.51 -11.86
C ARG A 261 5.13 13.44 -11.18
N LEU A 262 4.61 12.49 -11.95
CA LEU A 262 3.90 11.31 -11.44
C LEU A 262 4.88 10.33 -10.80
N VAL A 263 4.83 10.17 -9.47
CA VAL A 263 5.81 9.39 -8.69
C VAL A 263 5.22 8.17 -8.00
N GLY A 264 3.92 7.94 -8.14
CA GLY A 264 3.28 6.75 -7.59
C GLY A 264 1.77 6.71 -7.81
N PHE A 265 1.18 5.62 -7.33
CA PHE A 265 -0.26 5.43 -7.31
C PHE A 265 -0.72 4.85 -5.97
N GLN A 266 -1.89 5.31 -5.53
CA GLN A 266 -2.76 4.47 -4.71
C GLN A 266 -3.84 3.84 -5.60
N ILE A 267 -4.12 2.57 -5.40
CA ILE A 267 -5.32 1.92 -5.92
C ILE A 267 -6.44 2.16 -4.93
N ARG A 268 -7.50 2.82 -5.38
CA ARG A 268 -8.77 2.90 -4.67
C ARG A 268 -9.65 1.74 -5.11
N VAL A 269 -9.87 0.76 -4.24
CA VAL A 269 -10.70 -0.41 -4.55
C VAL A 269 -12.17 -0.02 -4.66
N ASP A 270 -12.86 -0.63 -5.62
CA ASP A 270 -14.29 -0.43 -5.84
C ASP A 270 -15.12 -0.92 -4.67
N LYS A 271 -14.79 -2.11 -4.17
CA LYS A 271 -15.40 -2.75 -3.02
C LYS A 271 -14.32 -3.13 -2.02
N ALA A 272 -14.60 -2.84 -0.76
CA ALA A 272 -13.75 -3.19 0.38
C ALA A 272 -14.53 -4.22 1.20
N ASP A 273 -14.34 -5.51 0.89
CA ASP A 273 -15.12 -6.59 1.49
C ASP A 273 -14.90 -6.61 3.00
N LYS A 274 -16.01 -6.54 3.75
CA LYS A 274 -15.98 -6.60 5.21
C LYS A 274 -15.39 -7.95 5.63
N TYR A 275 -14.58 -7.94 6.68
CA TYR A 275 -14.07 -9.15 7.31
C TYR A 275 -14.32 -9.10 8.80
N ALA A 276 -14.11 -10.21 9.49
CA ALA A 276 -14.30 -10.28 10.93
C ALA A 276 -13.02 -10.70 11.63
N SER A 277 -12.74 -10.08 12.79
CA SER A 277 -11.72 -10.54 13.73
C SER A 277 -12.37 -11.11 14.97
N ILE A 278 -12.00 -12.33 15.32
CA ILE A 278 -12.52 -12.98 16.53
C ILE A 278 -12.07 -12.19 17.76
N ILE A 279 -13.04 -11.86 18.63
CA ILE A 279 -12.79 -11.27 19.95
C ILE A 279 -12.80 -12.38 21.01
N LYS A 280 -13.78 -13.28 20.94
CA LYS A 280 -13.94 -14.41 21.87
C LYS A 280 -14.13 -15.70 21.09
N GLN A 281 -13.23 -16.66 21.33
CA GLN A 281 -13.33 -18.04 20.84
C GLN A 281 -14.10 -18.92 21.84
N LEU A 282 -14.45 -20.13 21.42
CA LEU A 282 -15.01 -21.16 22.31
C LEU A 282 -13.89 -21.69 23.22
N ASP A 283 -14.20 -21.96 24.49
CA ASP A 283 -13.21 -22.38 25.48
C ASP A 283 -12.97 -23.90 25.40
N SER A 284 -14.04 -24.67 25.18
CA SER A 284 -14.01 -26.14 25.13
C SER A 284 -13.59 -26.72 23.78
N ASP A 285 -13.71 -25.95 22.70
CA ASP A 285 -13.48 -26.41 21.33
C ASP A 285 -12.23 -25.78 20.70
N LYS A 286 -11.18 -26.59 20.53
CA LYS A 286 -9.88 -26.15 20.00
C LYS A 286 -9.84 -25.98 18.48
N ARG A 287 -10.95 -26.22 17.77
CA ARG A 287 -11.05 -25.99 16.32
C ARG A 287 -10.94 -24.51 15.99
N GLN A 288 -10.42 -24.20 14.80
CA GLN A 288 -10.24 -22.82 14.38
C GLN A 288 -11.58 -22.19 13.98
N MET A 289 -12.00 -21.15 14.72
CA MET A 289 -13.17 -20.37 14.36
C MET A 289 -12.84 -19.34 13.27
N ARG A 290 -13.67 -19.29 12.22
CA ARG A 290 -13.61 -18.28 11.15
C ARG A 290 -14.99 -17.72 10.87
N VAL A 291 -15.03 -16.45 10.47
CA VAL A 291 -16.26 -15.74 10.12
C VAL A 291 -16.13 -15.29 8.67
N PHE A 292 -17.14 -15.62 7.87
CA PHE A 292 -17.26 -15.18 6.48
C PHE A 292 -18.40 -14.18 6.41
N ILE A 293 -18.13 -13.01 5.84
CA ILE A 293 -19.13 -11.98 5.58
C ILE A 293 -19.30 -11.90 4.06
N ASN A 294 -20.53 -11.97 3.60
CA ASN A 294 -20.91 -11.92 2.20
C ASN A 294 -21.23 -10.47 1.78
N ASP A 295 -21.25 -10.21 0.46
CA ASP A 295 -21.58 -8.91 -0.13
C ASP A 295 -22.96 -8.35 0.28
N ASP A 296 -23.92 -9.22 0.59
CA ASP A 296 -25.29 -8.87 1.01
C ASP A 296 -25.42 -8.60 2.52
N ASP A 297 -24.28 -8.43 3.19
CA ASP A 297 -24.15 -8.25 4.63
C ASP A 297 -24.68 -9.44 5.46
N THR A 298 -24.81 -10.63 4.87
CA THR A 298 -24.99 -11.86 5.65
C THR A 298 -23.65 -12.40 6.12
N TYR A 299 -23.63 -13.12 7.24
CA TYR A 299 -22.43 -13.75 7.76
C TYR A 299 -22.65 -15.21 8.16
N VAL A 300 -21.57 -15.98 8.14
CA VAL A 300 -21.52 -17.38 8.60
C VAL A 300 -20.30 -17.57 9.49
N VAL A 301 -20.51 -18.17 10.66
CA VAL A 301 -19.45 -18.55 11.60
C VAL A 301 -19.21 -20.05 11.49
N LYS A 302 -17.94 -20.43 11.27
CA LYS A 302 -17.54 -21.81 11.04
C LYS A 302 -16.40 -22.24 11.95
N LEU A 303 -16.40 -23.49 12.38
CA LEU A 303 -15.27 -24.17 13.02
C LEU A 303 -14.59 -25.08 12.00
N TYR A 304 -13.27 -25.02 11.94
CA TYR A 304 -12.42 -25.85 11.07
C TYR A 304 -11.51 -26.74 11.92
N ASP A 305 -11.30 -27.97 11.47
CA ASP A 305 -10.25 -28.80 12.06
C ASP A 305 -8.87 -28.16 11.82
N ASN A 306 -7.97 -28.28 12.79
CA ASN A 306 -6.65 -27.67 12.72
C ASN A 306 -5.76 -28.34 11.65
N THR A 307 -6.08 -29.58 11.26
CA THR A 307 -5.33 -30.36 10.28
C THR A 307 -5.93 -30.36 8.87
N ASP A 308 -7.20 -29.93 8.71
CA ASP A 308 -7.91 -30.00 7.43
C ASP A 308 -8.87 -28.80 7.24
N ASN A 309 -8.66 -28.03 6.17
CA ASN A 309 -9.50 -26.88 5.83
C ASN A 309 -10.79 -27.24 5.08
N VAL A 310 -11.01 -28.52 4.77
CA VAL A 310 -12.20 -28.99 4.04
C VAL A 310 -13.35 -29.28 5.02
N ASN A 311 -13.07 -29.99 6.11
CA ASN A 311 -14.05 -30.32 7.13
C ASN A 311 -14.39 -29.10 8.00
N ASN A 312 -15.65 -28.67 7.97
CA ASN A 312 -16.12 -27.51 8.71
C ASN A 312 -17.53 -27.70 9.27
N GLU A 313 -17.79 -27.07 10.41
CA GLU A 313 -19.10 -27.02 11.03
C GLU A 313 -19.58 -25.57 11.11
N VAL A 314 -20.83 -25.30 10.69
CA VAL A 314 -21.43 -23.98 10.86
C VAL A 314 -22.02 -23.85 12.25
N ILE A 315 -21.55 -22.88 13.02
CA ILE A 315 -21.97 -22.64 14.41
C ILE A 315 -22.84 -21.38 14.58
N GLY A 316 -22.94 -20.56 13.54
CA GLY A 316 -23.77 -19.35 13.55
C GLY A 316 -23.99 -18.77 12.16
N ARG A 317 -25.11 -18.08 11.98
CA ARG A 317 -25.46 -17.31 10.78
C ARG A 317 -26.28 -16.09 11.17
N GLY A 318 -26.20 -15.02 10.38
CA GLY A 318 -27.04 -13.84 10.59
C GLY A 318 -26.84 -12.79 9.52
N LYS A 319 -27.43 -11.62 9.75
CA LYS A 319 -27.24 -10.42 8.93
C LYS A 319 -26.63 -9.33 9.80
N LEU A 320 -25.70 -8.56 9.24
CA LEU A 320 -25.13 -7.41 9.92
C LEU A 320 -26.24 -6.37 10.15
N ASN A 321 -26.30 -5.82 11.36
CA ASN A 321 -27.28 -4.84 11.82
C ASN A 321 -26.66 -3.45 12.06
N GLY A 322 -25.42 -3.25 11.60
CA GLY A 322 -24.64 -2.03 11.84
C GLY A 322 -23.78 -2.06 13.11
N GLU A 323 -23.94 -3.06 13.98
CA GLU A 323 -23.09 -3.22 15.15
C GLU A 323 -21.65 -3.59 14.76
N LYS A 324 -20.67 -2.97 15.42
CA LYS A 324 -19.24 -3.29 15.20
C LYS A 324 -18.84 -4.63 15.80
N VAL A 325 -19.55 -5.11 16.82
CA VAL A 325 -19.27 -6.36 17.53
C VAL A 325 -20.53 -7.20 17.53
N ILE A 326 -20.42 -8.44 17.06
CA ILE A 326 -21.50 -9.41 17.02
C ILE A 326 -21.15 -10.54 17.98
N SER A 327 -22.11 -10.90 18.83
CA SER A 327 -22.00 -12.03 19.75
C SER A 327 -22.99 -13.12 19.37
N GLY A 328 -22.64 -14.37 19.65
CA GLY A 328 -23.53 -15.51 19.44
C GLY A 328 -23.21 -16.65 20.38
N THR A 329 -24.09 -17.64 20.41
CA THR A 329 -23.97 -18.80 21.29
C THR A 329 -23.89 -20.07 20.45
N TYR A 330 -22.89 -20.91 20.69
CA TYR A 330 -22.81 -22.18 20.00
C TYR A 330 -23.82 -23.16 20.61
N ALA A 331 -24.78 -23.62 19.81
CA ALA A 331 -25.92 -24.39 20.30
C ALA A 331 -25.54 -25.69 21.02
N LYS A 332 -24.45 -26.38 20.61
CA LYS A 332 -24.05 -27.67 21.20
C LYS A 332 -23.43 -27.53 22.58
N THR A 333 -22.54 -26.56 22.77
CA THR A 333 -21.82 -26.37 24.05
C THR A 333 -22.40 -25.27 24.92
N ARG A 334 -23.33 -24.46 24.40
CA ARG A 334 -23.89 -23.25 25.02
C ARG A 334 -22.86 -22.16 25.32
N GLU A 335 -21.66 -22.28 24.78
CA GLU A 335 -20.60 -21.29 24.94
C GLU A 335 -20.84 -20.05 24.08
N GLN A 336 -20.41 -18.90 24.59
CA GLN A 336 -20.49 -17.62 23.89
C GLN A 336 -19.25 -17.39 23.02
N TYR A 337 -19.46 -16.91 21.81
CA TYR A 337 -18.41 -16.40 20.93
C TYR A 337 -18.75 -14.97 20.51
N SER A 338 -17.73 -14.20 20.13
CA SER A 338 -17.94 -12.86 19.59
C SER A 338 -16.87 -12.47 18.58
N PHE A 339 -17.25 -11.67 17.60
CA PHE A 339 -16.34 -11.16 16.58
C PHE A 339 -16.61 -9.69 16.28
N GLN A 340 -15.56 -8.97 15.89
CA GLN A 340 -15.64 -7.60 15.44
C GLN A 340 -15.71 -7.55 13.91
N VAL A 341 -16.68 -6.83 13.37
CA VAL A 341 -16.75 -6.51 11.94
C VAL A 341 -15.76 -5.41 11.63
N LYS A 342 -14.90 -5.64 10.63
CA LYS A 342 -13.88 -4.71 10.16
C LYS A 342 -14.08 -4.44 8.68
N THR A 343 -13.97 -3.18 8.31
CA THR A 343 -13.92 -2.75 6.91
C THR A 343 -12.47 -2.47 6.55
N PRO A 344 -11.91 -3.09 5.50
CA PRO A 344 -10.53 -2.82 5.11
C PRO A 344 -10.39 -1.39 4.57
N SER A 345 -9.15 -0.90 4.53
CA SER A 345 -8.83 0.36 3.84
C SER A 345 -9.31 0.28 2.39
N ARG A 346 -9.83 1.39 1.86
CA ARG A 346 -10.17 1.51 0.44
C ARG A 346 -8.95 1.84 -0.44
N TYR A 347 -7.84 2.28 0.16
CA TYR A 347 -6.67 2.76 -0.56
C TYR A 347 -5.45 1.88 -0.26
N PHE A 348 -4.82 1.39 -1.31
CA PHE A 348 -3.63 0.54 -1.26
C PHE A 348 -2.53 1.13 -2.13
N TRP A 349 -1.30 1.18 -1.63
CA TRP A 349 -0.16 1.61 -2.45
C TRP A 349 0.17 0.57 -3.51
N VAL A 350 0.38 1.02 -4.75
CA VAL A 350 1.02 0.18 -5.77
C VAL A 350 2.45 -0.11 -5.31
N SER A 351 2.75 -1.39 -5.10
CA SER A 351 4.04 -1.85 -4.61
C SER A 351 4.41 -3.20 -5.22
N SER A 352 5.72 -3.42 -5.34
CA SER A 352 6.30 -4.70 -5.73
C SER A 352 7.36 -5.17 -4.73
N ARG A 353 7.37 -4.62 -3.50
CA ARG A 353 8.39 -4.90 -2.47
C ARG A 353 8.53 -6.39 -2.13
N THR A 354 7.47 -7.17 -2.25
CA THR A 354 7.49 -8.61 -1.94
C THR A 354 7.69 -9.48 -3.18
N ALA A 355 7.83 -8.87 -4.37
CA ALA A 355 7.98 -9.57 -5.63
C ALA A 355 9.45 -9.65 -6.06
N ASN A 356 9.76 -10.63 -6.90
CA ASN A 356 11.12 -10.82 -7.41
C ASN A 356 11.53 -9.65 -8.30
N ASN A 357 12.75 -9.14 -8.11
CA ASN A 357 13.24 -7.93 -8.78
C ASN A 357 12.23 -6.77 -8.71
N GLY A 358 11.53 -6.64 -7.58
CA GLY A 358 10.58 -5.57 -7.33
C GLY A 358 11.27 -4.24 -7.00
N ALA A 359 10.51 -3.25 -6.58
CA ALA A 359 11.05 -1.96 -6.16
C ALA A 359 11.14 -1.83 -4.63
N GLU A 360 12.27 -1.37 -4.12
CA GLU A 360 12.43 -0.98 -2.73
C GLU A 360 11.71 0.37 -2.49
N ASN A 361 10.65 0.37 -1.69
CA ASN A 361 9.89 1.59 -1.35
C ASN A 361 9.72 1.81 0.17
N ASP A 362 10.57 1.18 1.00
CA ASP A 362 10.50 1.34 2.47
C ASP A 362 10.76 2.79 2.88
N GLY A 363 9.90 3.34 3.74
CA GLY A 363 10.00 4.74 4.18
C GLY A 363 9.84 5.81 3.07
N LYS A 364 9.92 5.42 1.79
CA LYS A 364 10.00 6.29 0.60
C LYS A 364 8.66 6.50 -0.12
N LEU A 365 7.53 6.16 0.52
CA LEU A 365 6.21 6.43 -0.05
C LEU A 365 6.02 7.93 -0.31
N PRO A 366 5.51 8.34 -1.49
CA PRO A 366 5.43 9.74 -1.87
C PRO A 366 4.37 10.49 -1.05
N VAL A 367 4.60 11.79 -0.92
CA VAL A 367 3.64 12.76 -0.40
C VAL A 367 2.95 13.40 -1.60
N GLN A 368 1.62 13.51 -1.57
CA GLN A 368 0.90 14.13 -2.67
C GLN A 368 1.12 15.65 -2.65
N VAL A 369 1.55 16.21 -3.78
CA VAL A 369 1.49 17.66 -4.04
C VAL A 369 0.38 17.90 -5.06
N ALA A 370 -0.78 18.36 -4.60
CA ALA A 370 -1.87 18.78 -5.46
C ALA A 370 -1.80 20.29 -5.66
N TYR A 371 -1.27 20.70 -6.80
CA TYR A 371 -1.24 22.10 -7.20
C TYR A 371 -2.63 22.59 -7.63
N ASN A 372 -2.87 23.89 -7.50
CA ASN A 372 -4.00 24.53 -8.17
C ASN A 372 -3.93 24.34 -9.71
N GLU A 373 -5.08 24.43 -10.38
CA GLU A 373 -5.23 24.10 -11.80
C GLU A 373 -4.22 24.78 -12.73
N LYS A 374 -3.86 26.04 -12.45
CA LYS A 374 -2.92 26.81 -13.28
C LYS A 374 -1.54 26.15 -13.36
N ILE A 375 -1.08 25.56 -12.26
CA ILE A 375 0.22 24.90 -12.15
C ILE A 375 0.10 23.40 -12.40
N ALA A 376 -0.99 22.80 -11.92
CA ALA A 376 -1.27 21.38 -12.07
C ALA A 376 -1.30 20.93 -13.53
N LYS A 377 -1.78 21.75 -14.47
CA LYS A 377 -1.81 21.42 -15.91
C LYS A 377 -0.43 21.36 -16.59
N LEU A 378 0.58 22.03 -16.04
CA LEU A 378 1.91 22.14 -16.63
C LEU A 378 2.62 20.77 -16.67
N ASN A 379 3.23 20.45 -17.79
CA ASN A 379 3.92 19.20 -18.07
C ASN A 379 5.39 19.28 -17.65
N PRO A 380 5.84 18.49 -16.65
CA PRO A 380 7.22 18.54 -16.18
C PRO A 380 8.27 17.98 -17.16
N LYS A 381 7.84 17.42 -18.29
CA LYS A 381 8.74 17.00 -19.39
C LYS A 381 9.05 18.12 -20.37
N ASP A 382 8.25 19.18 -20.40
CA ASP A 382 8.59 20.40 -21.14
C ASP A 382 9.47 21.28 -20.26
N GLU A 383 10.66 21.65 -20.73
CA GLU A 383 11.63 22.37 -19.90
C GLU A 383 11.15 23.78 -19.53
N LYS A 384 10.38 24.45 -20.40
CA LYS A 384 9.84 25.79 -20.09
C LYS A 384 8.75 25.70 -19.04
N GLU A 385 7.86 24.72 -19.14
CA GLU A 385 6.80 24.51 -18.16
C GLU A 385 7.35 24.00 -16.82
N LYS A 386 8.35 23.12 -16.85
CA LYS A 386 9.08 22.67 -15.65
C LYS A 386 9.71 23.83 -14.89
N VAL A 387 10.39 24.76 -15.59
CA VAL A 387 10.94 25.97 -14.97
C VAL A 387 9.83 26.83 -14.34
N GLN A 388 8.66 26.92 -14.97
CA GLN A 388 7.51 27.62 -14.37
C GLN A 388 7.03 26.95 -13.08
N ILE A 389 6.91 25.61 -13.06
CA ILE A 389 6.55 24.85 -11.86
C ILE A 389 7.57 25.08 -10.75
N GLU A 390 8.87 24.95 -11.04
CA GLU A 390 9.94 25.14 -10.06
C GLU A 390 9.98 26.57 -9.50
N ASN A 391 9.80 27.57 -10.36
CA ASN A 391 9.72 28.97 -9.93
C ASN A 391 8.49 29.23 -9.07
N TYR A 392 7.35 28.61 -9.38
CA TYR A 392 6.16 28.69 -8.56
C TYR A 392 6.34 27.99 -7.20
N ALA A 393 6.97 26.81 -7.16
CA ALA A 393 7.27 26.07 -5.94
C ALA A 393 8.19 26.86 -4.99
N LYS A 394 9.14 27.63 -5.53
CA LYS A 394 10.09 28.44 -4.75
C LYS A 394 9.51 29.75 -4.22
N LYS A 395 8.29 30.15 -4.59
CA LYS A 395 7.68 31.39 -4.06
C LYS A 395 7.15 31.16 -2.63
N PRO A 396 7.40 32.09 -1.69
CA PRO A 396 6.78 32.04 -0.37
C PRO A 396 5.26 32.01 -0.50
N LYS A 397 4.60 31.05 0.14
CA LYS A 397 3.14 30.84 0.03
C LYS A 397 2.55 30.10 1.21
N ALA A 398 1.21 30.06 1.24
CA ALA A 398 0.44 29.20 2.12
C ALA A 398 0.11 27.86 1.41
N VAL A 399 0.15 26.76 2.16
CA VAL A 399 -0.12 25.40 1.65
C VAL A 399 -1.05 24.66 2.61
N TRP A 400 -2.05 23.97 2.07
CA TRP A 400 -2.97 23.15 2.86
C TRP A 400 -2.38 21.78 3.14
N ILE A 401 -2.76 21.15 4.25
CA ILE A 401 -2.48 19.74 4.54
C ILE A 401 -3.79 19.02 4.83
N THR A 402 -4.01 17.90 4.16
CA THR A 402 -5.13 16.98 4.40
C THR A 402 -4.72 15.51 4.33
N GLU A 403 -5.65 14.61 4.64
CA GLU A 403 -5.45 13.16 4.59
C GLU A 403 -5.73 12.59 3.19
N GLY A 404 -4.79 11.81 2.65
CA GLY A 404 -4.97 11.08 1.40
C GLY A 404 -4.77 11.92 0.12
N GLY A 405 -4.30 11.26 -0.94
CA GLY A 405 -3.95 11.95 -2.19
C GLY A 405 -5.16 12.40 -3.01
N LEU A 406 -6.21 11.58 -3.07
CA LEU A 406 -7.44 11.94 -3.81
C LEU A 406 -8.12 13.16 -3.20
N LYS A 407 -8.18 13.25 -1.87
CA LYS A 407 -8.77 14.40 -1.18
C LYS A 407 -8.00 15.67 -1.46
N ALA A 408 -6.68 15.62 -1.36
CA ALA A 408 -5.83 16.75 -1.70
C ALA A 408 -6.04 17.23 -3.14
N TYR A 409 -6.18 16.30 -4.10
CA TYR A 409 -6.50 16.63 -5.48
C TYR A 409 -7.83 17.36 -5.62
N ILE A 410 -8.91 16.81 -5.03
CA ILE A 410 -10.25 17.42 -5.09
C ILE A 410 -10.25 18.79 -4.41
N ALA A 411 -9.64 18.89 -3.23
CA ALA A 411 -9.53 20.15 -2.51
C ALA A 411 -8.79 21.21 -3.33
N ALA A 412 -7.64 20.89 -3.93
CA ALA A 412 -6.89 21.85 -4.76
C ALA A 412 -7.70 22.34 -5.98
N ALA A 413 -8.54 21.48 -6.54
CA ALA A 413 -9.43 21.84 -7.65
C ALA A 413 -10.60 22.74 -7.19
N LYS A 414 -11.12 22.53 -5.98
CA LYS A 414 -12.31 23.22 -5.47
C LYS A 414 -12.06 24.47 -4.65
N LEU A 415 -10.87 24.64 -4.07
CA LEU A 415 -10.52 25.85 -3.30
C LEU A 415 -10.81 27.15 -4.07
N PRO A 416 -10.47 27.30 -5.37
CA PRO A 416 -10.75 28.52 -6.12
C PRO A 416 -12.24 28.78 -6.41
N GLU A 417 -13.10 27.75 -6.30
CA GLU A 417 -14.55 27.89 -6.47
C GLU A 417 -15.23 28.41 -5.20
N VAL A 418 -14.58 28.23 -4.04
CA VAL A 418 -15.16 28.51 -2.71
C VAL A 418 -14.52 29.72 -2.03
N LEU A 419 -13.22 29.96 -2.25
CA LEU A 419 -12.46 31.02 -1.60
C LEU A 419 -12.19 32.19 -2.54
N SER A 420 -12.23 33.41 -2.00
CA SER A 420 -11.83 34.61 -2.72
C SER A 420 -10.33 34.59 -3.04
N GLU A 421 -9.87 35.39 -4.01
CA GLU A 421 -8.44 35.50 -4.33
C GLU A 421 -7.60 35.95 -3.12
N SER A 422 -8.14 36.83 -2.26
CA SER A 422 -7.46 37.24 -1.01
C SER A 422 -7.38 36.11 0.01
N ASP A 423 -8.42 35.27 0.11
CA ASP A 423 -8.40 34.10 0.99
C ASP A 423 -7.45 33.02 0.47
N LEU A 424 -7.40 32.82 -0.85
CA LEU A 424 -6.47 31.89 -1.49
C LEU A 424 -5.01 32.31 -1.29
N ASP A 425 -4.71 33.60 -1.33
CA ASP A 425 -3.36 34.12 -1.03
C ASP A 425 -3.02 33.96 0.46
N LYS A 426 -4.00 34.13 1.35
CA LYS A 426 -3.82 33.97 2.80
C LYS A 426 -3.68 32.51 3.22
N TYR A 427 -4.65 31.66 2.88
CA TYR A 427 -4.79 30.28 3.38
C TYR A 427 -4.16 29.25 2.44
N GLY A 428 -3.98 29.57 1.16
CA GLY A 428 -3.26 28.74 0.20
C GLY A 428 -4.15 28.19 -0.90
N ARG A 429 -3.49 27.83 -2.01
CA ARG A 429 -4.09 27.30 -3.25
C ARG A 429 -3.70 25.85 -3.52
N ASP A 430 -2.60 25.41 -2.92
CA ASP A 430 -2.02 24.10 -3.13
C ASP A 430 -2.27 23.23 -1.89
N VAL A 431 -2.43 21.94 -2.09
CA VAL A 431 -2.78 20.99 -1.03
C VAL A 431 -1.79 19.83 -1.00
N ILE A 432 -1.24 19.56 0.18
CA ILE A 432 -0.47 18.35 0.45
C ILE A 432 -1.40 17.27 0.98
N GLY A 433 -1.38 16.10 0.34
CA GLY A 433 -2.09 14.91 0.80
C GLY A 433 -1.14 13.91 1.45
N ILE A 434 -1.39 13.56 2.71
CA ILE A 434 -0.58 12.60 3.45
C ILE A 434 -1.35 11.28 3.61
N ALA A 435 -0.76 10.17 3.16
CA ALA A 435 -1.37 8.86 3.37
C ALA A 435 -1.18 8.36 4.82
N GLY A 436 -2.26 8.43 5.61
CA GLY A 436 -2.34 7.89 6.97
C GLY A 436 -1.87 8.86 8.06
N VAL A 437 -2.59 8.85 9.18
CA VAL A 437 -2.44 9.79 10.32
C VAL A 437 -1.06 9.83 10.99
N ASN A 438 -0.25 8.77 10.85
CA ASN A 438 1.11 8.70 11.45
C ASN A 438 2.23 9.18 10.50
N SER A 439 1.89 9.63 9.30
CA SER A 439 2.87 9.97 8.26
C SER A 439 3.23 11.46 8.21
N TYR A 440 2.77 12.29 9.14
CA TYR A 440 2.93 13.75 9.05
C TYR A 440 4.39 14.24 9.07
N ASN A 441 5.32 13.49 9.65
CA ASN A 441 6.76 13.80 9.57
C ASN A 441 7.27 13.87 8.12
N LYS A 442 6.59 13.20 7.17
CA LYS A 442 6.93 13.24 5.74
C LYS A 442 6.50 14.55 5.07
N ALA A 443 5.56 15.29 5.64
CA ALA A 443 5.14 16.57 5.06
C ALA A 443 6.16 17.68 5.29
N LEU A 444 6.94 17.65 6.38
CA LEU A 444 7.90 18.72 6.67
C LEU A 444 8.92 18.96 5.53
N PRO A 445 9.63 17.93 5.02
CA PRO A 445 10.55 18.14 3.90
C PRO A 445 9.84 18.65 2.64
N MET A 446 8.56 18.28 2.44
CA MET A 446 7.78 18.75 1.29
C MET A 446 7.37 20.22 1.45
N LEU A 447 6.97 20.65 2.65
CA LEU A 447 6.67 22.05 2.95
C LEU A 447 7.90 22.95 2.71
N GLU A 448 9.09 22.48 3.09
CA GLU A 448 10.36 23.18 2.81
C GLU A 448 10.60 23.30 1.30
N LYS A 449 10.43 22.21 0.54
CA LYS A 449 10.56 22.21 -0.94
C LYS A 449 9.57 23.15 -1.63
N LEU A 450 8.37 23.32 -1.08
CA LEU A 450 7.32 24.21 -1.59
C LEU A 450 7.43 25.65 -1.05
N ASN A 451 8.51 25.97 -0.33
CA ASN A 451 8.72 27.27 0.34
C ASN A 451 7.49 27.77 1.13
N ALA A 452 6.79 26.84 1.79
CA ALA A 452 5.63 27.17 2.60
C ALA A 452 6.04 28.05 3.79
N LYS A 453 5.25 29.10 4.07
CA LYS A 453 5.39 29.98 5.25
C LYS A 453 4.22 29.85 6.20
N ARG A 454 3.02 29.69 5.63
CA ARG A 454 1.80 29.35 6.34
C ARG A 454 1.32 27.95 5.95
N VAL A 455 0.76 27.23 6.91
CA VAL A 455 0.15 25.93 6.71
C VAL A 455 -1.29 25.95 7.19
N THR A 456 -2.21 25.56 6.33
CA THR A 456 -3.63 25.39 6.67
C THR A 456 -3.93 23.91 6.86
N VAL A 457 -4.26 23.51 8.08
CA VAL A 457 -4.53 22.10 8.41
C VAL A 457 -6.02 21.81 8.25
N ALA A 458 -6.37 20.84 7.41
CA ALA A 458 -7.75 20.43 7.12
C ALA A 458 -7.88 18.90 7.24
N TYR A 459 -7.96 18.41 8.47
CA TYR A 459 -8.20 16.99 8.78
C TYR A 459 -9.70 16.68 8.73
N ASP A 460 -10.07 15.41 8.51
CA ASP A 460 -11.46 14.99 8.54
C ASP A 460 -12.13 15.35 9.88
N MET A 461 -13.42 15.71 9.83
CA MET A 461 -14.17 16.09 11.03
C MET A 461 -14.41 14.94 12.01
N ASP A 462 -14.06 13.70 11.62
CA ASP A 462 -13.87 12.53 12.51
C ASP A 462 -13.09 12.88 13.78
N LEU A 463 -12.20 13.87 13.69
CA LEU A 463 -11.41 14.44 14.79
C LEU A 463 -12.26 14.81 16.01
N LEU A 464 -13.51 15.24 15.84
CA LEU A 464 -14.42 15.59 16.93
C LEU A 464 -14.90 14.37 17.72
N SER A 465 -14.79 13.17 17.15
CA SER A 465 -15.32 11.91 17.71
C SER A 465 -14.24 10.86 17.99
N ASN A 466 -12.98 11.14 17.65
CA ASN A 466 -11.88 10.20 17.72
C ASN A 466 -10.63 10.84 18.36
N ASP A 467 -10.44 10.57 19.66
CA ASP A 467 -9.33 11.08 20.48
C ASP A 467 -7.96 10.84 19.83
N GLN A 468 -7.77 9.69 19.16
CA GLN A 468 -6.52 9.37 18.48
C GLN A 468 -6.23 10.28 17.29
N VAL A 469 -7.27 10.70 16.55
CA VAL A 469 -7.17 11.62 15.41
C VAL A 469 -6.91 13.04 15.92
N SER A 470 -7.60 13.44 16.99
CA SER A 470 -7.38 14.71 17.69
C SER A 470 -5.93 14.86 18.20
N ASP A 471 -5.40 13.82 18.84
CA ASP A 471 -4.02 13.78 19.31
C ASP A 471 -2.99 13.95 18.18
N ASN A 472 -3.23 13.30 17.04
CA ASN A 472 -2.32 13.35 15.90
C ASN A 472 -2.34 14.73 15.23
N CYS A 473 -3.51 15.35 15.09
CA CYS A 473 -3.64 16.71 14.58
C CYS A 473 -2.94 17.71 15.51
N THR A 474 -3.15 17.59 16.82
CA THR A 474 -2.49 18.43 17.84
C THR A 474 -0.97 18.31 17.77
N LYS A 475 -0.44 17.08 17.65
CA LYS A 475 1.01 16.85 17.47
C LYS A 475 1.55 17.50 16.20
N LEU A 476 0.82 17.41 15.09
CA LEU A 476 1.19 18.05 13.83
C LEU A 476 1.23 19.58 13.97
N ILE A 477 0.18 20.19 14.51
CA ILE A 477 0.09 21.64 14.71
C ILE A 477 1.26 22.14 15.57
N ASN A 478 1.51 21.48 16.70
CA ASN A 478 2.61 21.83 17.58
C ASN A 478 3.98 21.68 16.90
N LEU A 479 4.16 20.64 16.10
CA LEU A 479 5.38 20.43 15.32
C LEU A 479 5.60 21.53 14.28
N LEU A 480 4.55 21.92 13.56
CA LEU A 480 4.60 22.99 12.57
C LEU A 480 4.94 24.35 13.21
N ARG A 481 4.25 24.70 14.30
CA ARG A 481 4.53 25.94 15.05
C ARG A 481 5.96 25.95 15.59
N LYS A 482 6.44 24.82 16.15
CA LYS A 482 7.84 24.67 16.60
C LYS A 482 8.85 24.84 15.46
N LYS A 483 8.48 24.49 14.23
CA LYS A 483 9.28 24.68 13.01
C LYS A 483 9.16 26.09 12.41
N GLY A 484 8.38 26.98 13.02
CA GLY A 484 8.26 28.38 12.62
C GLY A 484 7.22 28.64 11.52
N TYR A 485 6.35 27.67 11.22
CA TYR A 485 5.24 27.91 10.31
C TYR A 485 4.12 28.69 11.02
N GLU A 486 3.50 29.63 10.32
CA GLU A 486 2.18 30.14 10.71
C GLU A 486 1.14 29.04 10.45
N VAL A 487 0.33 28.69 11.44
CA VAL A 487 -0.59 27.55 11.34
C VAL A 487 -2.03 28.00 11.57
N GLU A 488 -2.86 27.74 10.57
CA GLU A 488 -4.31 27.88 10.61
C GLU A 488 -4.95 26.49 10.61
N VAL A 489 -6.09 26.33 11.28
CA VAL A 489 -6.90 25.12 11.21
C VAL A 489 -8.21 25.45 10.51
N ALA A 490 -8.51 24.74 9.43
CA ALA A 490 -9.78 24.82 8.73
C ALA A 490 -10.79 23.85 9.36
N TYR A 491 -12.01 24.31 9.58
CA TYR A 491 -13.11 23.50 10.11
C TYR A 491 -14.43 23.82 9.40
N TRP A 492 -15.34 22.86 9.43
CA TRP A 492 -16.66 22.95 8.80
C TRP A 492 -17.68 22.15 9.61
N GLU A 493 -18.96 22.23 9.23
CA GLU A 493 -20.02 21.50 9.93
C GLU A 493 -19.88 19.98 9.71
N PRO A 494 -19.67 19.18 10.78
CA PRO A 494 -19.38 17.75 10.68
C PRO A 494 -20.54 16.94 10.08
N ASP A 495 -21.78 17.38 10.31
CA ASP A 495 -22.97 16.67 9.82
C ASP A 495 -23.21 16.85 8.32
N LYS A 496 -22.60 17.88 7.71
CA LYS A 496 -22.76 18.17 6.27
C LYS A 496 -21.70 17.49 5.42
N ALA A 497 -20.49 17.31 5.94
CA ALA A 497 -19.38 16.71 5.20
C ALA A 497 -18.36 16.07 6.10
N LYS A 498 -17.87 14.89 5.70
CA LYS A 498 -16.87 14.14 6.45
C LYS A 498 -15.46 14.69 6.24
N GLY A 499 -15.02 14.77 4.99
CA GLY A 499 -13.71 15.29 4.59
C GLY A 499 -13.78 16.68 3.96
N ILE A 500 -12.63 17.35 3.87
CA ILE A 500 -12.52 18.66 3.20
C ILE A 500 -12.89 18.58 1.71
N ASP A 501 -12.62 17.45 1.06
CA ASP A 501 -13.01 17.21 -0.33
C ASP A 501 -14.53 17.21 -0.49
N ASP A 502 -15.24 16.51 0.40
CA ASP A 502 -16.70 16.48 0.42
C ASP A 502 -17.28 17.87 0.74
N ALA A 503 -16.69 18.59 1.70
CA ALA A 503 -17.14 19.92 2.12
C ALA A 503 -17.05 20.94 0.99
N LEU A 504 -15.88 21.01 0.33
CA LEU A 504 -15.65 21.91 -0.80
C LEU A 504 -16.52 21.55 -2.01
N ALA A 505 -16.67 20.25 -2.32
CA ALA A 505 -17.51 19.80 -3.44
C ALA A 505 -19.00 20.13 -3.24
N GLN A 506 -19.47 20.17 -1.99
CA GLN A 506 -20.85 20.50 -1.63
C GLN A 506 -21.07 21.99 -1.35
N GLY A 507 -20.03 22.82 -1.40
CA GLY A 507 -20.11 24.25 -1.07
C GLY A 507 -20.40 24.51 0.41
N VAL A 508 -20.00 23.61 1.30
CA VAL A 508 -20.11 23.82 2.76
C VAL A 508 -19.15 24.95 3.16
N PRO A 509 -19.60 25.94 3.94
CA PRO A 509 -18.72 27.00 4.44
C PRO A 509 -17.53 26.45 5.23
N ILE A 510 -16.35 27.03 4.98
CA ILE A 510 -15.10 26.68 5.67
C ILE A 510 -14.69 27.86 6.55
N TRP A 511 -14.46 27.61 7.83
CA TRP A 511 -13.99 28.58 8.80
C TRP A 511 -12.55 28.28 9.24
N PHE A 512 -11.86 29.28 9.79
CA PHE A 512 -10.46 29.18 10.17
C PHE A 512 -10.23 29.64 11.61
N THR A 513 -9.31 29.00 12.33
CA THR A 513 -8.96 29.39 13.71
C THR A 513 -8.20 30.72 13.74
N GLY A 514 -8.93 31.83 13.77
CA GLY A 514 -8.38 33.19 13.74
C GLY A 514 -9.33 34.25 13.17
N THR A 515 -10.47 33.84 12.63
CA THR A 515 -11.58 34.73 12.25
C THR A 515 -12.61 34.76 13.37
N GLU A 516 -12.32 35.45 14.48
CA GLU A 516 -13.42 35.92 15.33
C GLU A 516 -14.20 36.97 14.55
N GLU A 517 -15.50 36.70 14.42
CA GLU A 517 -16.50 37.54 13.80
C GLU A 517 -16.52 38.92 14.46
N LYS A 518 -16.06 39.94 13.73
CA LYS A 518 -16.66 41.28 13.88
C LYS A 518 -18.04 41.24 13.24
N GLN A 519 -19.00 40.56 13.87
CA GLN A 519 -20.40 40.80 13.60
C GLN A 519 -20.83 42.03 14.40
N ASN A 520 -21.31 43.01 13.64
CA ASN A 520 -21.71 44.34 14.07
C ASN A 520 -22.78 44.29 15.16
N ASN A 521 -22.47 44.85 16.33
CA ASN A 521 -23.47 45.55 17.14
C ASN A 521 -23.52 46.99 16.63
N ASN A 522 -24.54 47.30 15.83
CA ASN A 522 -25.13 48.63 15.69
C ASN A 522 -26.61 48.48 15.37
#